data_AF-A0A8T4S6V8-F1
#
_entry.id   AF-A0A8T4S6V8-F1
#
_cell.length_a   1.000
_cell.length_b   1.000
_cell.length_c   1.000
_cell.angle_alpha   90.00
_cell.angle_beta   90.00
_cell.angle_gamma   90.00
#
_symmetry.space_group_name_H-M   'P 1'
#
loop_
_entity.id
_entity.type
_entity.pdbx_description
1 polymer ?
#
loop_
_entity_poly.entity_id
_entity_poly.type
_entity_poly.pdbx_seq_one_letter_code
_entity_poly.pdbx_strand_id
1 'polypeptide(L)' 'MKLIFTLHAKRQMVERGISKQQVIDTIKKGGKVKQTDGLLASYGYIKVAFKIRGEKYIIKTVMMA' A
#
# COMPACT_ATOMS: atom_id res chain seq x y z
N MET A 1 -9.29 -10.11 1.71
CA MET A 1 -8.75 -8.72 1.68
C MET A 1 -9.23 -8.03 0.41
N LYS A 2 -10.10 -7.01 0.53
CA LYS A 2 -10.56 -6.22 -0.63
C LYS A 2 -9.71 -4.96 -0.77
N LEU A 3 -8.88 -4.88 -1.80
CA LEU A 3 -8.04 -3.71 -2.09
C LEU A 3 -8.80 -2.68 -2.92
N ILE A 4 -8.75 -1.42 -2.48
CA ILE A 4 -9.28 -0.27 -3.21
C ILE A 4 -8.12 0.69 -3.43
N PHE A 5 -7.77 0.93 -4.69
CA PHE A 5 -6.70 1.85 -5.05
C PHE A 5 -7.27 3.23 -5.38
N THR A 6 -6.71 4.28 -4.78
CA THR A 6 -6.96 5.65 -5.25
C THR A 6 -6.38 5.84 -6.65
N LEU A 7 -6.84 6.86 -7.37
CA LEU A 7 -6.25 7.23 -8.67
C LEU A 7 -4.75 7.51 -8.53
N HIS A 8 -4.35 8.22 -7.48
CA HIS A 8 -2.96 8.48 -7.18
C HIS A 8 -2.16 7.18 -6.98
N ALA A 9 -2.63 6.25 -6.15
CA ALA A 9 -1.95 4.97 -5.96
C ALA A 9 -1.80 4.18 -7.26
N LYS A 10 -2.83 4.15 -8.12
CA LYS A 10 -2.75 3.48 -9.42
C LYS A 10 -1.67 4.09 -10.31
N ARG A 11 -1.59 5.43 -10.40
CA ARG A 11 -0.56 6.12 -11.19
C ARG A 11 0.84 5.80 -10.67
N GLN A 12 1.02 5.90 -9.35
CA GLN A 12 2.29 5.58 -8.70
C GLN A 12 2.71 4.12 -8.89
N MET A 13 1.76 3.18 -8.94
CA MET A 13 2.05 1.77 -9.26
C MET A 13 2.56 1.60 -10.68
N VAL A 14 1.94 2.27 -11.66
CA VAL A 14 2.36 2.23 -13.07
C VAL A 14 3.74 2.86 -13.24
N GLU A 15 3.93 4.08 -12.72
CA GLU A 15 5.20 4.82 -12.81
C GLU A 15 6.39 4.07 -12.20
N ARG A 16 6.14 3.30 -11.12
CA ARG A 16 7.19 2.58 -10.38
C ARG A 16 7.29 1.10 -10.71
N GLY A 17 6.48 0.59 -11.65
CA GLY A 17 6.43 -0.84 -11.97
C GLY A 17 6.03 -1.72 -10.78
N ILE A 18 5.23 -1.20 -9.85
CA ILE A 18 4.80 -1.94 -8.65
C ILE A 18 3.50 -2.69 -8.96
N SER A 19 3.57 -4.01 -8.90
CA SER A 19 2.43 -4.89 -9.12
C SER A 19 1.46 -4.92 -7.92
N LYS A 20 0.21 -5.30 -8.17
CA LYS A 20 -0.77 -5.56 -7.12
C LYS A 20 -0.30 -6.62 -6.12
N GLN A 21 0.42 -7.63 -6.60
CA GLN A 21 0.94 -8.71 -5.75
C GLN A 21 1.98 -8.18 -4.76
N GLN A 22 2.91 -7.33 -5.21
CA GLN A 22 3.87 -6.66 -4.32
C GLN A 22 3.18 -5.80 -3.26
N VAL A 23 2.08 -5.11 -3.59
CA VAL A 23 1.27 -4.38 -2.60
C VAL A 23 0.66 -5.33 -1.57
N ILE A 24 0.10 -6.45 -2.01
CA ILE A 24 -0.47 -7.48 -1.11
C ILE A 24 0.60 -8.02 -0.18
N ASP A 25 1.76 -8.40 -0.72
CA ASP A 25 2.87 -8.93 0.05
C ASP A 25 3.39 -7.90 1.05
N THR A 26 3.50 -6.63 0.66
CA THR A 26 3.91 -5.55 1.56
C THR A 26 2.92 -5.38 2.71
N ILE A 27 1.61 -5.40 2.43
CA ILE A 27 0.59 -5.28 3.49
C ILE A 27 0.58 -6.52 4.40
N LYS A 28 0.75 -7.72 3.86
CA LYS A 28 0.69 -8.95 4.66
C LYS A 28 1.96 -9.19 5.47
N LYS A 29 3.11 -9.15 4.81
CA LYS A 29 4.42 -9.57 5.34
C LYS A 29 5.26 -8.39 5.85
N GLY A 30 5.00 -7.18 5.36
CA GLY A 30 5.76 -6.01 5.73
C GLY A 30 5.51 -5.55 7.16
N GLY A 31 6.55 -4.94 7.75
CA GLY A 31 6.46 -4.22 9.02
C GLY A 31 5.55 -3.01 8.87
N LYS A 32 4.73 -2.73 9.88
CA LYS A 32 3.68 -1.70 9.82
C LYS A 32 3.92 -0.65 10.88
N VAL A 33 3.84 0.61 10.47
CA VAL A 33 3.91 1.77 11.36
C VAL A 33 2.61 2.55 11.26
N LYS A 34 2.07 2.97 12.41
CA LYS A 34 0.85 3.79 12.47
C LYS A 34 1.18 5.22 12.02
N GLN A 35 0.33 5.79 11.19
CA GLN A 35 0.37 7.19 10.75
C GLN A 35 -0.87 7.92 11.28
N THR A 36 -0.86 9.26 11.20
CA THR A 36 -2.02 10.10 11.56
C THR A 36 -3.31 9.66 10.84
N ASP A 37 -3.21 9.26 9.56
CA ASP A 37 -4.31 8.68 8.79
C ASP A 37 -3.91 7.29 8.26
N GLY A 38 -3.99 6.27 9.10
CA GLY A 38 -3.84 4.87 8.68
C GLY A 38 -2.47 4.26 9.00
N LEU A 39 -1.95 3.46 8.07
CA LEU A 39 -0.78 2.60 8.24
C LEU A 39 0.18 2.76 7.07
N LEU A 40 1.47 2.70 7.37
CA LEU A 40 2.54 2.54 6.40
C LEU A 40 3.13 1.14 6.57
N ALA A 41 2.95 0.27 5.57
CA ALA A 41 3.64 -1.00 5.51
C ALA A 41 4.92 -0.89 4.69
N SER A 42 6.00 -1.56 5.11
CA SER A 42 7.27 -1.60 4.39
C SER A 42 7.74 -3.04 4.22
N TYR A 43 8.13 -3.44 3.02
CA TYR A 43 8.66 -4.77 2.71
C TYR A 43 9.68 -4.67 1.58
N GLY A 44 10.94 -4.98 1.89
CA GLY A 44 12.06 -4.73 0.99
C GLY A 44 12.17 -3.24 0.64
N TYR A 45 12.28 -2.94 -0.66
CA TYR A 45 12.32 -1.59 -1.19
C TYR A 45 10.93 -0.97 -1.42
N ILE A 46 9.84 -1.61 -0.99
CA ILE A 46 8.48 -1.12 -1.24
C ILE A 46 7.84 -0.63 0.05
N LYS A 47 7.22 0.55 -0.01
CA LYS A 47 6.38 1.09 1.06
C LYS A 47 4.97 1.33 0.55
N VAL A 48 3.96 0.99 1.34
CA VAL A 48 2.54 1.14 0.99
C VAL A 48 1.83 1.90 2.10
N ALA A 49 1.30 3.08 1.79
CA ALA A 49 0.45 3.82 2.70
C ALA A 49 -1.02 3.46 2.43
N PHE A 50 -1.73 3.01 3.46
CA PHE A 50 -3.12 2.57 3.33
C PHE A 50 -3.91 2.82 4.61
N LYS A 51 -5.23 2.76 4.49
CA LYS A 51 -6.14 2.75 5.64
C LYS A 51 -7.11 1.59 5.55
N ILE A 52 -7.56 1.10 6.70
CA ILE A 52 -8.52 0.00 6.79
C ILE A 52 -9.88 0.61 7.10
N ARG A 53 -10.91 0.24 6.32
CA ARG A 53 -12.32 0.58 6.58
C ARG A 53 -13.16 -0.68 6.46
N GLY A 54 -13.53 -1.28 7.59
CA GLY A 54 -14.11 -2.62 7.62
C GLY A 54 -13.16 -3.62 6.95
N GLU A 55 -13.65 -4.37 5.98
CA GLU A 55 -12.86 -5.38 5.25
C GLU A 55 -12.07 -4.81 4.05
N LYS A 56 -12.16 -3.49 3.82
CA LYS A 56 -11.55 -2.81 2.69
C LYS A 56 -10.23 -2.16 3.09
N TYR A 57 -9.21 -2.40 2.28
CA TYR A 57 -7.88 -1.81 2.41
C TYR A 57 -7.75 -0.75 1.32
N ILE A 58 -7.81 0.52 1.72
CA ILE A 58 -7.77 1.66 0.82
C ILE A 58 -6.33 2.10 0.68
N ILE A 59 -5.74 1.83 -0.48
CA ILE A 59 -4.35 2.15 -0.81
C ILE A 59 -4.27 3.60 -1.26
N LYS A 60 -3.57 4.41 -0.46
CA LYS A 60 -3.42 5.85 -0.70
C LYS A 60 -2.27 6.14 -1.65
N THR A 61 -1.11 5.52 -1.42
CA THR A 61 0.07 5.61 -2.28
C THR A 61 0.98 4.40 -2.11
N VAL A 62 1.85 4.18 -3.09
CA VAL A 62 2.94 3.19 -3.07
C VAL A 62 4.24 3.95 -3.32
N MET A 63 5.31 3.62 -2.62
CA MET A 63 6.61 4.30 -2.70
C MET A 63 7.72 3.26 -2.81
N MET A 64 8.85 3.66 -3.38
CA MET A 64 10.10 2.91 -3.27
C MET A 64 10.95 3.54 -2.17
N ALA A 65 11.62 2.70 -1.38
CA ALA A 65 12.57 3.11 -0.34
C ALA A 65 13.92 3.47 -0.94
#